data_AF-A0A2V8NKE9-F1
#
_entry.id   AF-A0A2V8NKE9-F1
#
_cell.length_a   1.000
_cell.length_b   1.000
_cell.length_c   1.000
_cell.angle_alpha   90.00
_cell.angle_beta   90.00
_cell.angle_gamma   90.00
#
_symmetry.space_group_name_H-M   'P 1'
#
loop_
_entity.id
_entity.type
_entity.pdbx_description
1 polymer ?
#
loop_
_entity_poly.entity_id
_entity_poly.type
_entity_poly.pdbx_seq_one_letter_code
_entity_poly.pdbx_strand_id
1 'polypeptide(L)'
;MPKLTLTFCVLLLARVLAFAQRAEKQEVVDIEMMTYPEIYSAIHDHGKTTILVYNGGTEQRGPHAVLGGHTFMARAIAPMIAKRLGNALVAPVLPFSVNPAGGVDPKMPGSIALPADLFQKVNEAVVDSMAKNGFTDIVVMGDHGGGQAELSQLAAAMDARYGSQGIHVYFCGDVYEKSRQELAEWLKSKRLPLSNHAGITDTSEMLYLQPGEEQWVRSIYKTTVGDPVLPPGQQPDPNVPRVNNGVTGDPRPSTPEIGKLAIEMKVNNAVAQINRLIAAKRAGRRER
;
A
#
# COMPACT_ATOMS: atom_id res chain seq x y z
N MET A 1 62.50 8.06 -19.52
CA MET A 1 61.44 7.43 -18.70
C MET A 1 60.08 8.05 -19.05
N PRO A 2 59.27 7.43 -19.93
CA PRO A 2 57.86 7.81 -20.07
C PRO A 2 56.97 6.57 -20.29
N LYS A 3 56.67 5.82 -19.23
CA LYS A 3 55.69 4.71 -19.28
C LYS A 3 54.71 4.67 -18.09
N LEU A 4 54.86 5.59 -17.13
CA LEU A 4 54.05 5.57 -15.90
C LEU A 4 52.76 6.41 -15.99
N THR A 5 52.69 7.39 -16.89
CA THR A 5 51.56 8.34 -16.94
C THR A 5 50.33 7.79 -17.69
N LEU A 6 50.53 6.91 -18.69
CA LEU A 6 49.42 6.38 -19.50
C LEU A 6 48.59 5.34 -18.74
N THR A 7 49.23 4.51 -17.91
CA THR A 7 48.56 3.46 -17.11
C THR A 7 47.65 4.06 -16.03
N PHE A 8 48.02 5.23 -15.48
CA PHE A 8 47.24 5.90 -14.43
C PHE A 8 45.93 6.51 -14.97
N CYS A 9 45.95 7.04 -16.20
CA CYS A 9 44.74 7.56 -16.87
C CYS A 9 43.75 6.45 -17.26
N VAL A 10 44.24 5.27 -17.68
CA VAL A 10 43.38 4.13 -18.03
C VAL A 10 42.69 3.54 -16.79
N LEU A 11 43.39 3.48 -15.65
CA LEU A 11 42.83 3.03 -14.37
C LEU A 11 41.80 4.01 -13.79
N LEU A 12 41.98 5.33 -13.98
CA LEU A 12 40.96 6.31 -13.60
C LEU A 12 39.71 6.23 -14.49
N LEU A 13 39.87 6.08 -15.81
CA LEU A 13 38.74 5.93 -16.73
C LEU A 13 37.92 4.66 -16.45
N ALA A 14 38.60 3.54 -16.17
CA ALA A 14 37.95 2.28 -15.81
C ALA A 14 37.17 2.37 -14.49
N ARG A 15 37.65 3.16 -13.51
CA ARG A 15 36.93 3.40 -12.25
C ARG A 15 35.71 4.31 -12.45
N VAL A 16 35.79 5.33 -13.32
CA VAL A 16 34.65 6.20 -13.62
C VAL A 16 33.54 5.45 -14.38
N LEU A 17 33.91 4.57 -15.33
CA LEU A 17 32.96 3.69 -16.02
C LEU A 17 32.33 2.65 -15.07
N ALA A 18 33.11 2.09 -14.14
CA ALA A 18 32.59 1.15 -13.14
C ALA A 18 31.69 1.82 -12.08
N PHE A 19 31.91 3.09 -11.75
CA PHE A 19 31.00 3.85 -10.89
C PHE A 19 29.72 4.28 -11.62
N ALA A 20 29.80 4.62 -12.91
CA ALA A 20 28.63 4.93 -13.73
C ALA A 20 27.70 3.72 -13.95
N GLN A 21 28.25 2.50 -14.00
CA GLN A 21 27.46 1.26 -14.05
C GLN A 21 26.84 0.83 -12.70
N ARG A 22 27.23 1.48 -11.59
CA ARG A 22 26.80 1.09 -10.23
C ARG A 22 25.77 2.02 -9.59
N ALA A 23 25.30 3.03 -10.31
CA ALA A 23 23.93 3.46 -10.09
C ALA A 23 23.05 2.33 -10.60
N GLU A 24 22.80 1.32 -9.75
CA GLU A 24 21.75 0.32 -10.00
C GLU A 24 20.52 1.11 -10.43
N LYS A 25 20.19 1.03 -11.73
CA LYS A 25 18.98 1.65 -12.25
C LYS A 25 17.86 1.03 -11.44
N GLN A 26 17.25 1.84 -10.57
CA GLN A 26 16.32 1.34 -9.57
C GLN A 26 15.27 0.49 -10.30
N GLU A 27 15.12 -0.77 -9.88
CA GLU A 27 14.23 -1.69 -10.57
C GLU A 27 12.82 -1.08 -10.63
N VAL A 28 12.32 -0.89 -11.85
CA VAL A 28 10.95 -0.43 -12.10
C VAL A 28 10.05 -1.65 -11.99
N VAL A 29 9.12 -1.59 -11.03
CA VAL A 29 8.16 -2.67 -10.76
C VAL A 29 6.72 -2.24 -10.99
N ASP A 30 6.49 -0.96 -11.26
CA ASP A 30 5.17 -0.40 -11.57
C ASP A 30 4.91 -0.53 -13.07
N ILE A 31 3.87 -1.27 -13.44
CA ILE A 31 3.56 -1.53 -14.85
C ILE A 31 3.06 -0.28 -15.58
N GLU A 32 2.58 0.77 -14.87
CA GLU A 32 2.24 2.05 -15.50
C GLU A 32 3.47 2.76 -16.09
N MET A 33 4.66 2.39 -15.61
CA MET A 33 5.95 2.94 -16.03
C MET A 33 6.74 2.00 -16.95
N MET A 34 6.11 0.93 -17.44
CA MET A 34 6.72 -0.07 -18.30
C MET A 34 5.99 -0.14 -19.65
N THR A 35 6.74 -0.41 -20.71
CA THR A 35 6.20 -0.77 -22.02
C THR A 35 5.75 -2.24 -22.02
N TYR A 36 4.80 -2.60 -22.88
CA TYR A 36 4.34 -4.00 -22.95
C TYR A 36 5.46 -5.03 -23.22
N PRO A 37 6.51 -4.74 -24.02
CA PRO A 37 7.63 -5.67 -24.19
C PRO A 37 8.45 -5.86 -22.90
N GLU A 38 8.62 -4.81 -22.09
CA GLU A 38 9.29 -4.91 -20.79
C GLU A 38 8.48 -5.78 -19.82
N ILE A 39 7.14 -5.66 -19.83
CA ILE A 39 6.26 -6.52 -19.02
C ILE A 39 6.34 -7.98 -19.51
N TYR A 40 6.31 -8.19 -20.83
CA TYR A 40 6.44 -9.52 -21.42
C TYR A 40 7.76 -10.19 -20.99
N SER A 41 8.89 -9.48 -21.15
CA SER A 41 10.21 -9.98 -20.74
C SER A 41 10.29 -10.20 -19.23
N ALA A 42 9.70 -9.31 -18.42
CA ALA A 42 9.63 -9.48 -16.98
C ALA A 42 8.95 -10.81 -16.58
N ILE A 43 7.85 -11.17 -17.23
CA ILE A 43 7.11 -12.42 -16.97
C ILE A 43 7.91 -13.63 -17.48
N HIS A 44 8.35 -13.61 -18.75
CA HIS A 44 8.87 -14.79 -19.43
C HIS A 44 10.38 -15.03 -19.23
N ASP A 45 11.18 -13.98 -19.13
CA ASP A 45 12.65 -14.07 -19.04
C ASP A 45 13.15 -13.87 -17.60
N HIS A 46 12.41 -13.11 -16.79
CA HIS A 46 12.82 -12.74 -15.43
C HIS A 46 11.94 -13.33 -14.32
N GLY A 47 10.93 -14.12 -14.67
CA GLY A 47 10.12 -14.86 -13.70
C GLY A 47 9.28 -13.98 -12.78
N LYS A 48 8.88 -12.78 -13.22
CA LYS A 48 7.96 -11.88 -12.49
C LYS A 48 6.52 -12.40 -12.59
N THR A 49 6.23 -13.51 -11.92
CA THR A 49 4.94 -14.21 -12.00
C THR A 49 3.84 -13.62 -11.12
N THR A 50 4.22 -12.77 -10.15
CA THR A 50 3.30 -12.16 -9.19
C THR A 50 2.91 -10.74 -9.62
N ILE A 51 1.64 -10.36 -9.45
CA ILE A 51 1.16 -8.99 -9.64
C ILE A 51 0.35 -8.52 -8.44
N LEU A 52 0.68 -7.33 -7.94
CA LEU A 52 0.03 -6.68 -6.82
C LEU A 52 -1.07 -5.73 -7.32
N VAL A 53 -2.33 -6.00 -6.98
CA VAL A 53 -3.49 -5.13 -7.21
C VAL A 53 -3.84 -4.45 -5.89
N TYR A 54 -3.44 -3.18 -5.74
CA TYR A 54 -3.58 -2.45 -4.49
C TYR A 54 -4.66 -1.36 -4.62
N ASN A 55 -5.67 -1.42 -3.77
CA ASN A 55 -6.72 -0.43 -3.65
C ASN A 55 -6.34 0.63 -2.61
N GLY A 56 -6.33 1.90 -3.02
CA GLY A 56 -6.20 3.05 -2.13
C GLY A 56 -7.57 3.58 -1.73
N GLY A 57 -7.79 4.88 -1.92
CA GLY A 57 -9.06 5.54 -1.63
C GLY A 57 -8.91 7.07 -1.66
N THR A 58 -9.98 7.74 -2.06
CA THR A 58 -10.10 9.20 -1.99
C THR A 58 -11.11 9.55 -0.91
N GLU A 59 -10.64 10.11 0.21
CA GLU A 59 -11.43 10.20 1.44
C GLU A 59 -11.02 11.43 2.27
N GLN A 60 -12.02 12.10 2.86
CA GLN A 60 -11.80 13.14 3.87
C GLN A 60 -10.84 12.65 4.97
N ARG A 61 -9.86 13.47 5.34
CA ARG A 61 -8.88 13.11 6.36
C ARG A 61 -8.64 14.25 7.33
N GLY A 62 -9.74 14.77 7.85
CA GLY A 62 -9.71 15.95 8.70
C GLY A 62 -9.34 17.24 7.96
N PRO A 63 -9.20 18.35 8.69
CA PRO A 63 -8.86 19.65 8.11
C PRO A 63 -7.40 19.77 7.68
N HIS A 64 -6.55 18.79 8.03
CA HIS A 64 -5.10 18.91 7.90
C HIS A 64 -4.50 18.09 6.76
N ALA A 65 -5.16 17.06 6.24
CA ALA A 65 -4.57 16.15 5.27
C ALA A 65 -5.34 16.10 3.94
N VAL A 66 -4.61 15.90 2.84
CA VAL A 66 -5.19 15.78 1.49
C VAL A 66 -6.02 14.50 1.33
N LEU A 67 -7.03 14.57 0.46
CA LEU A 67 -8.00 13.48 0.24
C LEU A 67 -7.37 12.19 -0.32
N GLY A 68 -6.30 12.32 -1.10
CA GLY A 68 -5.64 11.20 -1.79
C GLY A 68 -4.73 10.34 -0.91
N GLY A 69 -4.75 10.52 0.41
CA GLY A 69 -3.83 9.87 1.36
C GLY A 69 -3.64 8.38 1.11
N HIS A 70 -4.72 7.58 1.13
CA HIS A 70 -4.65 6.13 0.90
C HIS A 70 -4.06 5.76 -0.45
N THR A 71 -4.44 6.47 -1.52
CA THR A 71 -3.87 6.24 -2.85
C THR A 71 -2.38 6.56 -2.90
N PHE A 72 -1.93 7.64 -2.27
CA PHE A 72 -0.51 8.00 -2.24
C PHE A 72 0.33 7.05 -1.39
N MET A 73 -0.20 6.63 -0.24
CA MET A 73 0.42 5.63 0.62
C MET A 73 0.53 4.28 -0.10
N ALA A 74 -0.55 3.80 -0.73
CA ALA A 74 -0.53 2.58 -1.52
C ALA A 74 0.48 2.64 -2.70
N ARG A 75 0.56 3.77 -3.42
CA ARG A 75 1.56 3.98 -4.49
C ARG A 75 3.01 3.90 -3.99
N ALA A 76 3.27 4.31 -2.76
CA ALA A 76 4.60 4.19 -2.16
C ALA A 76 4.88 2.77 -1.63
N ILE A 77 3.89 2.14 -1.00
CA ILE A 77 4.02 0.84 -0.33
C ILE A 77 4.09 -0.32 -1.33
N ALA A 78 3.27 -0.31 -2.39
CA ALA A 78 3.21 -1.42 -3.34
C ALA A 78 4.57 -1.76 -3.99
N PRO A 79 5.35 -0.77 -4.49
CA PRO A 79 6.68 -1.06 -5.03
C PRO A 79 7.66 -1.58 -3.98
N MET A 80 7.53 -1.16 -2.71
CA MET A 80 8.37 -1.68 -1.62
C MET A 80 8.09 -3.17 -1.36
N ILE A 81 6.82 -3.57 -1.38
CA ILE A 81 6.42 -4.98 -1.27
C ILE A 81 6.95 -5.77 -2.47
N ALA A 82 6.70 -5.29 -3.70
CA ALA A 82 7.09 -5.98 -4.92
C ALA A 82 8.60 -6.23 -5.00
N LYS A 83 9.41 -5.22 -4.69
CA LYS A 83 10.87 -5.33 -4.65
C LYS A 83 11.36 -6.36 -3.62
N ARG A 84 10.71 -6.46 -2.45
CA ARG A 84 11.08 -7.44 -1.41
C ARG A 84 10.64 -8.87 -1.75
N LEU A 85 9.55 -9.03 -2.49
CA LEU A 85 9.15 -10.34 -3.03
C LEU A 85 10.12 -10.81 -4.13
N GLY A 86 10.68 -9.87 -4.91
CA GLY A 86 11.68 -10.15 -5.94
C GLY A 86 11.10 -10.73 -7.24
N ASN A 87 9.90 -11.32 -7.21
CA ASN A 87 9.21 -11.89 -8.37
C ASN A 87 7.87 -11.19 -8.68
N ALA A 88 7.67 -9.97 -8.16
CA ALA A 88 6.40 -9.27 -8.26
C ALA A 88 6.51 -7.95 -9.05
N LEU A 89 5.43 -7.61 -9.76
CA LEU A 89 5.14 -6.29 -10.32
C LEU A 89 3.93 -5.68 -9.61
N VAL A 90 3.63 -4.42 -9.89
CA VAL A 90 2.55 -3.62 -9.31
C VAL A 90 1.63 -3.14 -10.43
N ALA A 91 0.33 -3.43 -10.30
CA ALA A 91 -0.71 -2.88 -11.15
C ALA A 91 -1.06 -1.43 -10.74
N PRO A 92 -1.72 -0.63 -11.60
CA PRO A 92 -2.18 0.70 -11.24
C PRO A 92 -2.94 0.70 -9.92
N VAL A 93 -2.58 1.60 -9.00
CA VAL A 93 -3.28 1.73 -7.72
C VAL A 93 -4.67 2.30 -7.97
N LEU A 94 -5.69 1.56 -7.55
CA LEU A 94 -7.09 1.97 -7.72
C LEU A 94 -7.44 3.05 -6.68
N PRO A 95 -7.93 4.24 -7.09
CA PRO A 95 -8.16 5.35 -6.17
C PRO A 95 -9.53 5.30 -5.45
N PHE A 96 -10.12 4.11 -5.36
CA PHE A 96 -11.49 3.91 -4.89
C PHE A 96 -11.54 2.86 -3.78
N SER A 97 -12.48 3.04 -2.85
CA SER A 97 -12.80 2.10 -1.78
C SER A 97 -14.31 2.02 -1.56
N VAL A 98 -14.74 1.01 -0.78
CA VAL A 98 -16.12 0.92 -0.29
C VAL A 98 -16.27 1.87 0.88
N ASN A 99 -17.37 2.63 0.87
CA ASN A 99 -17.90 3.46 1.95
C ASN A 99 -16.84 4.03 2.94
N PRO A 100 -16.38 5.27 2.74
CA PRO A 100 -15.36 5.88 3.58
C PRO A 100 -15.77 5.94 5.05
N ALA A 101 -14.80 6.02 5.96
CA ALA A 101 -15.05 6.34 7.35
C ALA A 101 -15.73 7.72 7.44
N GLY A 102 -17.05 7.71 7.70
CA GLY A 102 -17.90 8.91 7.70
C GLY A 102 -18.71 9.12 6.40
N GLY A 103 -18.54 8.25 5.40
CA GLY A 103 -19.28 8.30 4.13
C GLY A 103 -18.99 9.55 3.29
N VAL A 104 -19.83 9.78 2.29
CA VAL A 104 -19.82 11.03 1.52
C VAL A 104 -20.67 12.05 2.28
N ASP A 105 -20.00 12.99 2.94
CA ASP A 105 -20.63 14.04 3.74
C ASP A 105 -20.42 15.41 3.07
N PRO A 106 -21.49 16.18 2.75
CA PRO A 106 -21.35 17.53 2.20
C PRO A 106 -20.60 18.51 3.14
N LYS A 107 -20.50 18.23 4.44
CA LYS A 107 -19.69 19.02 5.38
C LYS A 107 -18.20 18.75 5.26
N MET A 108 -17.81 17.61 4.67
CA MET A 108 -16.43 17.18 4.44
C MET A 108 -16.29 16.69 2.98
N PRO A 109 -16.40 17.61 2.01
CA PRO A 109 -16.54 17.24 0.61
C PRO A 109 -15.27 16.63 0.02
N GLY A 110 -15.45 15.83 -1.04
CA GLY A 110 -14.39 15.32 -1.89
C GLY A 110 -14.09 13.82 -1.76
N SER A 111 -14.64 13.15 -0.74
CA SER A 111 -14.62 11.68 -0.68
C SER A 111 -15.30 11.06 -1.91
N ILE A 112 -14.72 9.98 -2.45
CA ILE A 112 -15.29 9.19 -3.53
C ILE A 112 -15.47 7.75 -3.04
N ALA A 113 -16.71 7.30 -2.99
CA ALA A 113 -17.10 5.99 -2.49
C ALA A 113 -17.76 5.17 -3.60
N LEU A 114 -17.33 3.93 -3.80
CA LEU A 114 -18.06 3.00 -4.64
C LEU A 114 -19.03 2.15 -3.79
N PRO A 115 -20.24 1.85 -4.31
CA PRO A 115 -21.03 0.74 -3.80
C PRO A 115 -20.21 -0.55 -3.78
N ALA A 116 -20.43 -1.40 -2.78
CA ALA A 116 -19.65 -2.62 -2.58
C ALA A 116 -19.66 -3.54 -3.81
N ASP A 117 -20.81 -3.69 -4.47
CA ASP A 117 -20.95 -4.52 -5.66
C ASP A 117 -20.17 -3.95 -6.86
N LEU A 118 -20.17 -2.63 -7.03
CA LEU A 118 -19.41 -1.97 -8.10
C LEU A 118 -17.90 -2.04 -7.82
N PHE A 119 -17.48 -1.80 -6.58
CA PHE A 119 -16.08 -1.95 -6.16
C PHE A 119 -15.56 -3.37 -6.45
N GLN A 120 -16.36 -4.39 -6.14
CA GLN A 120 -16.03 -5.78 -6.42
C GLN A 120 -15.93 -6.05 -7.92
N LYS A 121 -16.89 -5.57 -8.74
CA LYS A 121 -16.88 -5.73 -10.21
C LYS A 121 -15.69 -5.03 -10.87
N VAL A 122 -15.30 -3.85 -10.39
CA VAL A 122 -14.10 -3.15 -10.90
C VAL A 122 -12.85 -4.00 -10.62
N ASN A 123 -12.68 -4.49 -9.39
CA ASN A 123 -11.55 -5.34 -9.06
C ASN A 123 -11.60 -6.70 -9.80
N GLU A 124 -12.79 -7.27 -10.03
CA GLU A 124 -12.96 -8.47 -10.86
C GLU A 124 -12.40 -8.26 -12.28
N ALA A 125 -12.77 -7.17 -12.93
CA ALA A 125 -12.28 -6.83 -14.28
C ALA A 125 -10.77 -6.61 -14.32
N VAL A 126 -10.19 -6.00 -13.28
CA VAL A 126 -8.74 -5.82 -13.14
C VAL A 126 -8.03 -7.16 -12.98
N VAL A 127 -8.49 -8.01 -12.05
CA VAL A 127 -7.89 -9.35 -11.84
C VAL A 127 -8.02 -10.21 -13.09
N ASP A 128 -9.16 -10.18 -13.78
CA ASP A 128 -9.38 -10.87 -15.05
C ASP A 128 -8.38 -10.43 -16.12
N SER A 129 -8.12 -9.12 -16.22
CA SER A 129 -7.12 -8.56 -17.12
C SER A 129 -5.70 -9.01 -16.76
N MET A 130 -5.36 -9.04 -15.47
CA MET A 130 -4.05 -9.49 -15.00
C MET A 130 -3.82 -10.98 -15.29
N ALA A 131 -4.84 -11.82 -15.11
CA ALA A 131 -4.78 -13.23 -15.47
C ALA A 131 -4.54 -13.42 -16.98
N LYS A 132 -5.27 -12.68 -17.81
CA LYS A 132 -5.11 -12.71 -19.29
C LYS A 132 -3.75 -12.19 -19.77
N ASN A 133 -3.13 -11.29 -19.02
CA ASN A 133 -1.78 -10.77 -19.32
C ASN A 133 -0.65 -11.75 -18.94
N GLY A 134 -0.96 -12.89 -18.34
CA GLY A 134 0.02 -13.97 -18.09
C GLY A 134 0.54 -14.07 -16.65
N PHE A 135 0.00 -13.30 -15.71
CA PHE A 135 0.37 -13.46 -14.29
C PHE A 135 -0.30 -14.70 -13.68
N THR A 136 0.47 -15.46 -12.89
CA THR A 136 -0.03 -16.70 -12.24
C THR A 136 -0.34 -16.52 -10.77
N ASP A 137 0.22 -15.50 -10.12
CA ASP A 137 -0.03 -15.19 -8.71
C ASP A 137 -0.55 -13.74 -8.62
N ILE A 138 -1.86 -13.56 -8.41
CA ILE A 138 -2.49 -12.23 -8.34
C ILE A 138 -2.85 -11.92 -6.90
N VAL A 139 -2.31 -10.85 -6.33
CA VAL A 139 -2.57 -10.47 -4.93
C VAL A 139 -3.42 -9.20 -4.91
N VAL A 140 -4.65 -9.31 -4.40
CA VAL A 140 -5.52 -8.16 -4.11
C VAL A 140 -5.37 -7.72 -2.66
N MET A 141 -5.27 -6.42 -2.44
CA MET A 141 -5.15 -5.81 -1.11
C MET A 141 -5.62 -4.35 -1.10
N GLY A 142 -5.79 -3.77 0.08
CA GLY A 142 -6.32 -2.40 0.25
C GLY A 142 -5.74 -1.66 1.44
N ASP A 143 -5.56 -0.34 1.30
CA ASP A 143 -4.99 0.55 2.33
C ASP A 143 -6.09 1.26 3.16
N HIS A 144 -7.35 0.93 2.88
CA HIS A 144 -8.53 1.54 3.46
C HIS A 144 -9.39 0.48 4.19
N GLY A 145 -10.07 0.87 5.27
CA GLY A 145 -10.84 -0.07 6.09
C GLY A 145 -12.06 -0.68 5.38
N GLY A 146 -12.78 0.12 4.61
CA GLY A 146 -13.84 -0.36 3.72
C GLY A 146 -13.28 -1.03 2.46
N GLY A 147 -13.91 -2.14 2.02
CA GLY A 147 -13.50 -2.92 0.86
C GLY A 147 -12.76 -4.21 1.21
N GLN A 148 -12.29 -4.38 2.45
CA GLN A 148 -11.49 -5.53 2.87
C GLN A 148 -12.26 -6.86 2.71
N ALA A 149 -13.54 -6.88 3.11
CA ALA A 149 -14.39 -8.06 2.99
C ALA A 149 -14.68 -8.40 1.51
N GLU A 150 -14.93 -7.37 0.69
CA GLU A 150 -15.19 -7.48 -0.74
C GLU A 150 -13.97 -8.03 -1.49
N LEU A 151 -12.76 -7.53 -1.18
CA LEU A 151 -11.51 -8.05 -1.75
C LEU A 151 -11.26 -9.50 -1.33
N SER A 152 -11.52 -9.85 -0.07
CA SER A 152 -11.39 -11.23 0.41
C SER A 152 -12.33 -12.18 -0.32
N GLN A 153 -13.60 -11.80 -0.49
CA GLN A 153 -14.60 -12.59 -1.19
C GLN A 153 -14.26 -12.72 -2.68
N LEU A 154 -13.83 -11.62 -3.31
CA LEU A 154 -13.39 -11.60 -4.70
C LEU A 154 -12.20 -12.55 -4.92
N ALA A 155 -11.18 -12.50 -4.06
CA ALA A 155 -10.01 -13.36 -4.19
C ALA A 155 -10.41 -14.84 -4.21
N ALA A 156 -11.30 -15.26 -3.30
CA ALA A 156 -11.81 -16.62 -3.25
C ALA A 156 -12.58 -17.01 -4.53
N ALA A 157 -13.46 -16.13 -5.02
CA ALA A 157 -14.22 -16.37 -6.24
C ALA A 157 -13.32 -16.49 -7.48
N MET A 158 -12.33 -15.59 -7.61
CA MET A 158 -11.41 -15.57 -8.75
C MET A 158 -10.41 -16.73 -8.70
N ASP A 159 -9.92 -17.13 -7.52
CA ASP A 159 -9.09 -18.34 -7.37
C ASP A 159 -9.86 -19.60 -7.74
N ALA A 160 -11.15 -19.71 -7.39
CA ALA A 160 -11.99 -20.83 -7.82
C ALA A 160 -12.18 -20.87 -9.34
N ARG A 161 -12.31 -19.70 -9.98
CA ARG A 161 -12.47 -19.57 -11.44
C ARG A 161 -11.19 -19.92 -12.21
N TYR A 162 -10.04 -19.50 -11.71
CA TYR A 162 -8.77 -19.56 -12.43
C TYR A 162 -7.83 -20.69 -11.97
N GLY A 163 -8.08 -21.28 -10.80
CA GLY A 163 -7.18 -22.25 -10.17
C GLY A 163 -6.86 -23.49 -11.01
N SER A 164 -7.81 -23.97 -11.82
CA SER A 164 -7.60 -25.10 -12.74
C SER A 164 -6.65 -24.78 -13.90
N GLN A 165 -6.45 -23.50 -14.20
CA GLN A 165 -5.52 -22.99 -15.21
C GLN A 165 -4.13 -22.70 -14.61
N GLY A 166 -3.93 -23.00 -13.32
CA GLY A 166 -2.68 -22.75 -12.63
C GLY A 166 -2.48 -21.29 -12.18
N ILE A 167 -3.51 -20.46 -12.29
CA ILE A 167 -3.52 -19.05 -11.84
C ILE A 167 -4.23 -18.98 -10.49
N HIS A 168 -3.61 -18.31 -9.51
CA HIS A 168 -4.13 -18.18 -8.15
C HIS A 168 -4.34 -16.72 -7.77
N VAL A 169 -5.42 -16.47 -7.03
CA VAL A 169 -5.77 -15.15 -6.54
C VAL A 169 -5.78 -15.15 -5.01
N TYR A 170 -5.11 -14.17 -4.43
CA TYR A 170 -4.85 -14.08 -3.00
C TYR A 170 -5.37 -12.77 -2.45
N PHE A 171 -5.93 -12.81 -1.25
CA PHE A 171 -6.19 -11.60 -0.47
C PHE A 171 -5.08 -11.41 0.57
N CYS A 172 -4.40 -10.26 0.52
CA CYS A 172 -3.41 -9.87 1.52
C CYS A 172 -4.03 -8.84 2.49
N GLY A 173 -4.67 -9.33 3.55
CA GLY A 173 -5.27 -8.49 4.59
C GLY A 173 -4.28 -7.99 5.66
N ASP A 174 -3.12 -8.63 5.79
CA ASP A 174 -2.15 -8.32 6.86
C ASP A 174 -1.47 -6.95 6.61
N VAL A 175 -1.42 -6.50 5.36
CA VAL A 175 -0.94 -5.14 5.02
C VAL A 175 -1.77 -4.06 5.70
N TYR A 176 -3.04 -4.34 6.01
CA TYR A 176 -3.95 -3.39 6.65
C TYR A 176 -4.24 -3.80 8.09
N GLU A 177 -5.02 -4.86 8.31
CA GLU A 177 -5.61 -5.11 9.63
C GLU A 177 -4.58 -5.54 10.66
N LYS A 178 -3.69 -6.49 10.31
CA LYS A 178 -2.61 -6.91 11.21
C LYS A 178 -1.67 -5.74 11.52
N SER A 179 -1.28 -4.98 10.49
CA SER A 179 -0.39 -3.82 10.64
C SER A 179 -1.01 -2.72 11.51
N ARG A 180 -2.32 -2.48 11.38
CA ARG A 180 -3.09 -1.57 12.23
C ARG A 180 -3.08 -2.02 13.69
N GLN A 181 -3.27 -3.31 13.95
CA GLN A 181 -3.25 -3.89 15.30
C GLN A 181 -1.85 -3.77 15.94
N GLU A 182 -0.80 -4.18 15.24
CA GLU A 182 0.59 -4.09 15.72
C GLU A 182 1.00 -2.63 16.02
N LEU A 183 0.62 -1.70 15.14
CA LEU A 183 0.89 -0.28 15.38
C LEU A 183 0.08 0.26 16.56
N ALA A 184 -1.18 -0.13 16.74
CA ALA A 184 -1.99 0.27 17.90
C ALA A 184 -1.37 -0.22 19.22
N GLU A 185 -0.85 -1.45 19.26
CA GLU A 185 -0.10 -1.98 20.40
C GLU A 185 1.18 -1.19 20.66
N TRP A 186 1.91 -0.85 19.60
CA TRP A 186 3.11 -0.02 19.71
C TRP A 186 2.79 1.38 20.25
N LEU A 187 1.76 2.05 19.72
CA LEU A 187 1.30 3.36 20.20
C LEU A 187 0.94 3.31 21.69
N LYS A 188 0.20 2.28 22.12
CA LYS A 188 -0.12 2.04 23.52
C LYS A 188 1.14 1.87 24.37
N SER A 189 2.14 1.12 23.91
CA SER A 189 3.42 0.94 24.62
C SER A 189 4.19 2.26 24.80
N LYS A 190 3.99 3.22 23.89
CA LYS A 190 4.60 4.56 23.92
C LYS A 190 3.72 5.60 24.62
N ARG A 191 2.57 5.21 25.17
CA ARG A 191 1.56 6.11 25.75
C ARG A 191 1.11 7.19 24.76
N LEU A 192 1.06 6.84 23.48
CA LEU A 192 0.53 7.68 22.41
C LEU A 192 -0.96 7.38 22.20
N PRO A 193 -1.74 8.35 21.67
CA PRO A 193 -3.16 8.15 21.41
C PRO A 193 -3.37 7.05 20.36
N LEU A 194 -4.43 6.27 20.54
CA LEU A 194 -4.89 5.37 19.49
C LEU A 194 -5.40 6.18 18.29
N SER A 195 -5.31 5.57 17.11
CA SER A 195 -5.78 6.14 15.85
C SER A 195 -6.78 5.19 15.21
N ASN A 196 -7.89 5.73 14.71
CA ASN A 196 -8.78 4.98 13.83
C ASN A 196 -8.88 5.61 12.44
N HIS A 197 -8.99 6.94 12.35
CA HIS A 197 -9.07 7.65 11.08
C HIS A 197 -8.48 9.06 11.18
N ALA A 198 -7.64 9.45 10.23
CA ALA A 198 -6.95 10.75 10.17
C ALA A 198 -6.11 11.11 11.41
N GLY A 199 -5.86 10.13 12.30
CA GLY A 199 -5.12 10.31 13.54
C GLY A 199 -3.62 10.16 13.36
N ILE A 200 -2.95 9.70 14.43
CA ILE A 200 -1.49 9.63 14.45
C ILE A 200 -0.91 8.74 13.35
N THR A 201 -1.57 7.64 13.00
CA THR A 201 -1.10 6.68 11.97
C THR A 201 -1.02 7.34 10.60
N ASP A 202 -2.16 7.69 10.01
CA ASP A 202 -2.24 8.21 8.64
C ASP A 202 -1.41 9.49 8.48
N THR A 203 -1.51 10.39 9.45
CA THR A 203 -0.79 11.66 9.40
C THR A 203 0.73 11.43 9.45
N SER A 204 1.21 10.46 10.22
CA SER A 204 2.64 10.15 10.27
C SER A 204 3.13 9.51 8.97
N GLU A 205 2.37 8.55 8.41
CA GLU A 205 2.70 7.93 7.12
C GLU A 205 2.77 8.96 6.00
N MET A 206 1.80 9.89 5.95
CA MET A 206 1.79 10.97 4.96
C MET A 206 2.92 11.98 5.18
N LEU A 207 3.28 12.33 6.42
CA LEU A 207 4.42 13.20 6.73
C LEU A 207 5.75 12.58 6.26
N TYR A 208 5.89 11.26 6.37
CA TYR A 208 7.09 10.54 5.92
C TYR A 208 7.20 10.50 4.39
N LEU A 209 6.08 10.31 3.70
CA LEU A 209 6.04 10.09 2.26
C LEU A 209 5.89 11.36 1.42
N GLN A 210 5.43 12.47 2.00
CA GLN A 210 5.15 13.67 1.22
C GLN A 210 6.41 14.21 0.51
N PRO A 211 6.27 14.69 -0.74
CA PRO A 211 7.40 15.13 -1.56
C PRO A 211 8.03 16.44 -1.07
N GLY A 212 7.35 17.17 -0.19
CA GLY A 212 7.82 18.42 0.39
C GLY A 212 6.91 18.87 1.52
N GLU A 213 7.34 19.90 2.24
CA GLU A 213 6.60 20.47 3.36
C GLU A 213 5.20 20.92 2.92
N GLU A 214 4.23 20.62 3.76
CA GLU A 214 2.82 20.96 3.57
C GLU A 214 2.21 20.51 2.23
N GLN A 215 2.81 19.58 1.50
CA GLN A 215 2.24 19.07 0.24
C GLN A 215 1.05 18.16 0.52
N TRP A 216 1.17 17.25 1.49
CA TRP A 216 0.09 16.30 1.84
C TRP A 216 -0.51 16.57 3.22
N VAL A 217 0.30 17.02 4.18
CA VAL A 217 -0.14 17.31 5.55
C VAL A 217 0.14 18.78 5.88
N ARG A 218 -0.91 19.57 6.10
CA ARG A 218 -0.83 20.98 6.50
C ARG A 218 -0.53 21.12 7.98
N SER A 219 0.24 22.14 8.36
CA SER A 219 0.71 22.37 9.74
C SER A 219 -0.40 22.47 10.79
N ILE A 220 -1.65 22.75 10.38
CA ILE A 220 -2.83 22.75 11.26
C ILE A 220 -3.05 21.41 11.99
N TYR A 221 -2.43 20.30 11.53
CA TYR A 221 -2.44 19.03 12.26
C TYR A 221 -1.92 19.16 13.70
N LYS A 222 -1.02 20.11 13.98
CA LYS A 222 -0.48 20.38 15.33
C LYS A 222 -1.50 20.94 16.31
N THR A 223 -2.60 21.50 15.82
CA THR A 223 -3.71 22.01 16.63
C THR A 223 -5.01 21.24 16.40
N THR A 224 -5.01 20.25 15.51
CA THR A 224 -6.19 19.45 15.19
C THR A 224 -6.40 18.38 16.26
N VAL A 225 -7.64 18.26 16.73
CA VAL A 225 -8.08 17.19 17.64
C VAL A 225 -9.30 16.54 17.01
N GLY A 226 -9.37 15.21 17.02
CA GLY A 226 -10.52 14.46 16.54
C GLY A 226 -11.41 13.98 17.67
N ASP A 227 -12.47 13.29 17.27
CA ASP A 227 -13.28 12.52 18.20
C ASP A 227 -12.47 11.36 18.80
N PRO A 228 -12.75 10.94 20.04
CA PRO A 228 -12.01 9.86 20.69
C PRO A 228 -12.18 8.53 19.95
N VAL A 229 -11.11 7.73 19.92
CA VAL A 229 -11.18 6.32 19.49
C VAL A 229 -11.89 5.52 20.58
N LEU A 230 -13.04 4.93 20.22
CA LEU A 230 -13.82 4.11 21.14
C LEU A 230 -13.42 2.63 21.01
N PRO A 231 -13.45 1.87 22.12
CA PRO A 231 -13.35 0.42 22.07
C PRO A 231 -14.45 -0.21 21.19
N PRO A 232 -14.19 -1.38 20.57
CA PRO A 232 -15.20 -2.09 19.80
C PRO A 232 -16.50 -2.30 20.59
N GLY A 233 -17.64 -2.00 19.96
CA GLY A 233 -18.96 -2.15 20.56
C GLY A 233 -19.41 -1.02 21.49
N GLN A 234 -18.56 -0.02 21.78
CA GLN A 234 -18.97 1.16 22.53
C GLN A 234 -19.57 2.24 21.63
N GLN A 235 -20.59 2.92 22.14
CA GLN A 235 -21.19 4.08 21.49
C GLN A 235 -20.61 5.37 22.09
N PRO A 236 -20.54 6.46 21.30
CA PRO A 236 -20.18 7.77 21.83
C PRO A 236 -21.13 8.20 22.96
N ASP A 237 -20.59 8.79 24.03
CA ASP A 237 -21.42 9.42 25.06
C ASP A 237 -22.21 10.58 24.44
N PRO A 238 -23.56 10.55 24.48
CA PRO A 238 -24.38 11.61 23.89
C PRO A 238 -24.22 12.98 24.58
N ASN A 239 -23.66 13.02 25.80
CA ASN A 239 -23.46 14.25 26.56
C ASN A 239 -22.12 14.93 26.26
N VAL A 240 -21.21 14.26 25.55
CA VAL A 240 -19.91 14.83 25.16
C VAL A 240 -20.03 15.41 23.75
N PRO A 241 -19.86 16.73 23.56
CA PRO A 241 -19.89 17.34 22.25
C PRO A 241 -18.85 16.70 21.32
N ARG A 242 -19.30 16.30 20.14
CA ARG A 242 -18.43 15.75 19.10
C ARG A 242 -17.71 16.88 18.37
N VAL A 243 -16.46 16.65 18.00
CA VAL A 243 -15.70 17.57 17.15
C VAL A 243 -16.24 17.51 15.72
N ASN A 244 -16.60 16.32 15.22
CA ASN A 244 -17.20 16.11 13.90
C ASN A 244 -16.43 16.80 12.75
N ASN A 245 -15.10 16.79 12.84
CA ASN A 245 -14.22 17.34 11.79
C ASN A 245 -13.63 16.25 10.89
N GLY A 246 -14.12 15.01 10.99
CA GLY A 246 -13.66 13.89 10.21
C GLY A 246 -12.47 13.12 10.79
N VAL A 247 -11.91 13.56 11.92
CA VAL A 247 -10.81 12.87 12.60
C VAL A 247 -11.34 11.99 13.74
N THR A 248 -10.89 10.74 13.81
CA THR A 248 -11.10 9.84 14.96
C THR A 248 -9.74 9.43 15.54
N GLY A 249 -9.32 10.13 16.59
CA GLY A 249 -7.99 10.07 17.18
C GLY A 249 -7.35 11.46 17.32
N ASP A 250 -6.05 11.48 17.51
CA ASP A 250 -5.28 12.71 17.71
C ASP A 250 -4.01 12.70 16.83
N PRO A 251 -3.92 13.56 15.81
CA PRO A 251 -2.78 13.62 14.88
C PRO A 251 -1.61 14.47 15.41
N ARG A 252 -1.77 15.24 16.50
CA ARG A 252 -0.73 16.20 16.96
C ARG A 252 0.64 15.54 17.22
N PRO A 253 0.71 14.32 17.80
CA PRO A 253 1.98 13.66 18.03
C PRO A 253 2.60 13.01 16.79
N SER A 254 2.00 13.16 15.60
CA SER A 254 2.53 12.57 14.37
C SER A 254 3.92 13.08 14.00
N THR A 255 4.77 12.15 13.58
CA THR A 255 6.12 12.41 13.09
C THR A 255 6.47 11.51 11.90
N PRO A 256 7.39 11.92 11.01
CA PRO A 256 7.88 11.06 9.93
C PRO A 256 8.44 9.72 10.40
N GLU A 257 9.05 9.66 11.60
CA GLU A 257 9.64 8.42 12.15
C GLU A 257 8.56 7.38 12.49
N ILE A 258 7.42 7.81 13.02
CA ILE A 258 6.26 6.95 13.24
C ILE A 258 5.73 6.45 11.88
N GLY A 259 5.71 7.33 10.87
CA GLY A 259 5.27 6.99 9.52
C GLY A 259 6.13 5.92 8.88
N LYS A 260 7.45 6.07 8.98
CA LYS A 260 8.42 5.07 8.53
C LYS A 260 8.18 3.71 9.20
N LEU A 261 8.02 3.71 10.53
CA LEU A 261 7.75 2.49 11.29
C LEU A 261 6.47 1.79 10.81
N ALA A 262 5.38 2.55 10.67
CA ALA A 262 4.09 2.03 10.23
C ALA A 262 4.18 1.42 8.82
N ILE A 263 4.83 2.11 7.89
CA ILE A 263 5.05 1.61 6.52
C ILE A 263 5.92 0.35 6.52
N GLU A 264 6.98 0.30 7.33
CA GLU A 264 7.80 -0.90 7.44
C GLU A 264 7.01 -2.10 7.99
N MET A 265 6.11 -1.88 8.98
CA MET A 265 5.19 -2.91 9.47
C MET A 265 4.28 -3.42 8.34
N LYS A 266 3.62 -2.50 7.59
CA LYS A 266 2.76 -2.83 6.44
C LYS A 266 3.50 -3.69 5.41
N VAL A 267 4.69 -3.25 5.00
CA VAL A 267 5.51 -3.96 4.01
C VAL A 267 5.94 -5.34 4.52
N ASN A 268 6.44 -5.43 5.76
CA ASN A 268 6.88 -6.70 6.36
C ASN A 268 5.73 -7.71 6.44
N ASN A 269 4.57 -7.28 6.92
CA ASN A 269 3.40 -8.12 7.07
C ASN A 269 2.86 -8.59 5.72
N ALA A 270 2.80 -7.71 4.73
CA ALA A 270 2.38 -8.08 3.38
C ALA A 270 3.30 -9.13 2.76
N VAL A 271 4.62 -8.90 2.79
CA VAL A 271 5.61 -9.84 2.25
C VAL A 271 5.52 -11.20 2.94
N ALA A 272 5.41 -11.22 4.28
CA ALA A 272 5.28 -12.46 5.04
C ALA A 272 4.00 -13.23 4.68
N GLN A 273 2.86 -12.55 4.58
CA GLN A 273 1.59 -13.17 4.22
C GLN A 273 1.59 -13.71 2.79
N ILE A 274 2.06 -12.91 1.82
CA ILE A 274 2.10 -13.29 0.41
C ILE A 274 2.97 -14.53 0.22
N ASN A 275 4.18 -14.54 0.80
CA ASN A 275 5.08 -15.70 0.75
C ASN A 275 4.42 -16.95 1.34
N ARG A 276 3.75 -16.83 2.49
CA ARG A 276 3.03 -17.94 3.13
C ARG A 276 1.91 -18.48 2.24
N LEU A 277 1.09 -17.60 1.66
CA LEU A 277 -0.05 -17.98 0.81
C LEU A 277 0.40 -18.70 -0.47
N ILE A 278 1.42 -18.17 -1.15
CA ILE A 278 1.97 -18.77 -2.36
C ILE A 278 2.63 -20.12 -2.03
N ALA A 279 3.41 -20.21 -0.95
CA ALA A 279 4.04 -21.46 -0.53
C ALA A 279 3.01 -22.55 -0.22
N ALA A 280 1.93 -22.22 0.50
CA ALA A 280 0.86 -23.16 0.83
C ALA A 280 0.18 -23.73 -0.42
N LYS A 281 -0.11 -22.90 -1.43
CA LYS A 281 -0.68 -23.36 -2.71
C LYS A 281 0.29 -24.26 -3.49
N ARG A 282 1.58 -23.93 -3.50
CA ARG A 282 2.62 -24.75 -4.17
C ARG A 282 2.78 -26.12 -3.50
N ALA A 283 2.70 -26.20 -2.17
CA ALA A 283 2.75 -27.45 -1.43
C ALA A 283 1.54 -28.35 -1.76
N GLY A 284 0.33 -27.81 -1.74
CA GLY A 284 -0.89 -28.55 -2.08
C GLY A 284 -0.97 -29.07 -3.52
N ARG A 285 -0.15 -28.54 -4.45
CA ARG A 285 0.00 -29.08 -5.81
C ARG A 285 0.95 -30.28 -5.89
N ARG A 286 1.90 -30.43 -4.96
CA ARG A 286 2.87 -31.55 -4.95
C ARG A 286 2.28 -32.83 -4.35
N GLU A 287 1.21 -32.72 -3.59
CA GLU A 287 0.52 -33.83 -2.92
C GLU A 287 -0.65 -34.40 -3.74
N ARG A 288 -0.96 -33.82 -4.91
CA ARG A 288 -1.98 -34.27 -5.86
C ARG A 288 -1.33 -34.83 -7.11
#